data_AF-A0A7S1H302-F1
#
_entry.id   AF-A0A7S1H302-F1
#
_cell.length_a   1.000
_cell.length_b   1.000
_cell.length_c   1.000
_cell.angle_alpha   90.00
_cell.angle_beta   90.00
_cell.angle_gamma   90.00
#
_symmetry.space_group_name_H-M   'P 1'
#
loop_
_entity.id
_entity.type
_entity.pdbx_description
1 polymer ?
#
loop_
_entity_poly.entity_id
_entity_poly.type
_entity_poly.pdbx_seq_one_letter_code
_entity_poly.pdbx_strand_id
1 'polypeptide(L)'
;GGAFLETSALELAEACPHEKHVEAAVRQAHDLRTWTLKRWLKMLLRLSRHAVLFLPIGLLYLPARLLDCDEWWWNLSRAAIQSSGPAFIKFAQWASTRTDIFPHILCAHLSALHSRAETHPAERSLDQVRAAFGPDLTEGGQLTIDPVPVGSGCIAQ
;
A
#
# COMPACT_ATOMS: atom_id res chain seq x y z
N GLY A 1 -13.03 -25.42 3.18
CA GLY A 1 -12.07 -25.26 4.30
C GLY A 1 -12.80 -24.80 5.55
N GLY A 2 -12.97 -23.50 5.74
CA GLY A 2 -13.49 -22.92 7.00
C GLY A 2 -14.94 -23.27 7.35
N ALA A 3 -15.87 -23.26 6.38
CA ALA A 3 -17.28 -23.52 6.65
C ALA A 3 -17.55 -24.94 7.18
N PHE A 4 -16.85 -25.95 6.64
CA PHE A 4 -16.97 -27.35 7.08
C PHE A 4 -16.47 -27.56 8.52
N LEU A 5 -15.37 -26.91 8.89
CA LEU A 5 -14.82 -26.96 10.24
C LEU A 5 -15.75 -26.29 11.27
N GLU A 6 -16.44 -25.22 10.87
CA GLU A 6 -17.41 -24.51 11.71
C GLU A 6 -18.68 -25.35 11.93
N THR A 7 -19.16 -26.06 10.90
CA THR A 7 -20.33 -26.96 11.03
C THR A 7 -20.02 -28.11 11.98
N SER A 8 -18.86 -28.77 11.82
CA SER A 8 -18.44 -29.85 12.72
C SER A 8 -18.17 -29.37 14.15
N ALA A 9 -17.64 -28.15 14.33
CA ALA A 9 -17.44 -27.58 15.66
C ALA A 9 -18.76 -27.23 16.36
N LEU A 10 -19.76 -26.77 15.61
CA LEU A 10 -21.11 -26.50 16.14
C LEU A 10 -21.86 -27.80 16.49
N GLU A 11 -21.78 -28.83 15.66
CA GLU A 11 -22.36 -30.15 15.95
C GLU A 11 -21.73 -30.80 17.20
N LEU A 12 -20.41 -30.67 17.39
CA LEU A 12 -19.72 -31.13 18.60
C LEU A 12 -20.12 -30.30 19.83
N ALA A 13 -20.36 -29.00 19.69
CA ALA A 13 -20.82 -28.12 20.76
C ALA A 13 -22.25 -28.43 21.22
N GLU A 14 -23.10 -28.85 20.29
CA GLU A 14 -24.46 -29.30 20.60
C GLU A 14 -24.47 -30.68 21.28
N ALA A 15 -23.52 -31.57 20.92
CA ALA A 15 -23.39 -32.89 21.52
C ALA A 15 -22.73 -32.91 22.92
N CYS A 16 -21.80 -31.98 23.22
CA CYS A 16 -21.10 -31.93 24.51
C CYS A 16 -20.93 -30.49 25.04
N PRO A 17 -22.00 -29.83 25.49
CA PRO A 17 -22.03 -28.39 25.77
C PRO A 17 -21.22 -27.93 27.00
N HIS A 18 -20.75 -28.86 27.84
CA HIS A 18 -20.01 -28.54 29.07
C HIS A 18 -18.48 -28.69 28.97
N GLU A 19 -17.96 -29.09 27.81
CA GLU A 19 -16.54 -29.33 27.65
C GLU A 19 -15.80 -28.05 27.22
N LYS A 20 -14.93 -27.52 28.09
CA LYS A 20 -14.16 -26.28 27.85
C LYS A 20 -13.37 -26.29 26.53
N HIS A 21 -12.95 -27.47 26.07
CA HIS A 21 -12.26 -27.64 24.79
C HIS A 21 -13.15 -27.33 23.59
N VAL A 22 -14.46 -27.60 23.69
CA VAL A 22 -15.42 -27.36 22.63
C VAL A 22 -15.77 -25.86 22.54
N GLU A 23 -15.96 -25.20 23.68
CA GLU A 23 -16.12 -23.73 23.71
C GLU A 23 -14.90 -22.99 23.12
N ALA A 24 -13.69 -23.46 23.42
CA ALA A 24 -12.46 -22.90 22.88
C ALA A 24 -12.35 -23.09 21.36
N ALA A 25 -12.72 -24.27 20.85
CA ALA A 25 -12.72 -24.57 19.42
C ALA A 25 -13.72 -23.70 18.64
N VAL A 26 -14.94 -23.51 19.17
CA VAL A 26 -15.97 -22.64 18.56
C VAL A 26 -15.50 -21.17 18.54
N ARG A 27 -14.92 -20.66 19.64
CA ARG A 27 -14.35 -19.30 19.70
C ARG A 27 -13.23 -19.12 18.68
N GLN A 28 -12.32 -20.09 18.58
CA GLN A 28 -11.21 -20.06 17.62
C GLN A 28 -11.72 -20.06 16.17
N ALA A 29 -12.75 -20.86 15.85
CA ALA A 29 -13.36 -20.89 14.53
C ALA A 29 -14.01 -19.53 14.18
N HIS A 30 -14.74 -18.95 15.12
CA HIS A 30 -15.36 -17.63 14.96
C HIS A 30 -14.30 -16.51 14.78
N ASP A 31 -13.23 -16.53 15.56
CA ASP A 31 -12.13 -15.55 15.44
C ASP A 31 -11.40 -15.67 14.10
N LEU A 32 -11.13 -16.89 13.63
CA LEU A 32 -10.55 -17.11 12.30
C LEU A 32 -11.47 -16.62 11.18
N ARG A 33 -12.79 -16.85 11.28
CA ARG A 33 -13.78 -16.37 10.31
C ARG A 33 -13.89 -14.85 10.30
N THR A 34 -13.97 -14.21 11.46
CA THR A 34 -14.03 -12.74 11.53
C THR A 34 -12.72 -12.10 11.07
N TRP A 35 -11.57 -12.69 11.39
CA TRP A 35 -10.27 -12.23 10.90
C TRP A 35 -10.17 -12.35 9.37
N THR A 36 -10.55 -13.49 8.81
CA THR A 36 -10.54 -13.69 7.35
C THR A 36 -11.51 -12.76 6.65
N LEU A 37 -12.75 -12.60 7.12
CA LEU A 37 -13.73 -11.66 6.56
C LEU A 37 -13.20 -10.22 6.59
N LYS A 38 -12.66 -9.76 7.73
CA LYS A 38 -12.05 -8.42 7.84
C LYS A 38 -10.88 -8.26 6.87
N ARG A 39 -10.07 -9.31 6.67
CA ARG A 39 -8.95 -9.30 5.72
C ARG A 39 -9.45 -9.18 4.27
N TRP A 40 -10.43 -9.98 3.89
CA TRP A 40 -11.04 -9.92 2.55
C TRP A 40 -11.71 -8.57 2.30
N LEU A 41 -12.46 -8.06 3.26
CA LEU A 41 -13.07 -6.73 3.19
C LEU A 41 -12.00 -5.65 2.95
N LYS A 42 -10.94 -5.62 3.78
CA LYS A 42 -9.82 -4.68 3.59
C LYS A 42 -9.17 -4.81 2.21
N MET A 43 -9.02 -6.03 1.71
CA MET A 43 -8.44 -6.27 0.38
C MET A 43 -9.37 -5.78 -0.74
N LEU A 44 -10.68 -6.03 -0.63
CA LEU A 44 -11.67 -5.54 -1.58
C LEU A 44 -11.76 -4.01 -1.60
N LEU A 45 -11.74 -3.35 -0.42
CA LEU A 45 -11.67 -1.89 -0.34
C LEU A 45 -10.39 -1.34 -0.97
N ARG A 46 -9.25 -2.01 -0.77
CA ARG A 46 -8.00 -1.60 -1.43
C ARG A 46 -8.12 -1.76 -2.94
N LEU A 47 -8.66 -2.87 -3.42
CA LEU A 47 -8.82 -3.10 -4.86
C LEU A 47 -9.78 -2.08 -5.49
N SER A 48 -10.92 -1.82 -4.86
CA SER A 48 -11.91 -0.85 -5.35
C SER A 48 -11.33 0.56 -5.41
N ARG A 49 -10.53 0.97 -4.40
CA ARG A 49 -9.82 2.26 -4.43
C ARG A 49 -8.94 2.40 -5.67
N HIS A 50 -8.12 1.39 -5.99
CA HIS A 50 -7.26 1.44 -7.17
C HIS A 50 -8.08 1.37 -8.47
N ALA A 51 -9.18 0.63 -8.51
CA ALA A 51 -10.08 0.63 -9.66
C ALA A 51 -10.67 2.03 -9.91
N VAL A 52 -11.14 2.72 -8.87
CA VAL A 52 -11.67 4.09 -8.96
C VAL A 52 -10.60 5.08 -9.41
N LEU A 53 -9.33 4.89 -9.03
CA LEU A 53 -8.23 5.75 -9.47
C LEU A 53 -7.80 5.48 -10.91
N PHE A 54 -7.57 4.22 -11.29
CA PHE A 54 -6.96 3.88 -12.59
C PHE A 54 -7.96 3.71 -13.74
N LEU A 55 -9.21 3.33 -13.46
CA LEU A 55 -10.24 3.18 -14.50
C LEU A 55 -10.50 4.50 -15.28
N PRO A 56 -10.80 5.65 -14.63
CA PRO A 56 -11.01 6.89 -15.36
C PRO A 56 -9.74 7.35 -16.08
N ILE A 57 -8.54 7.13 -15.51
CA ILE A 57 -7.27 7.44 -16.18
C ILE A 57 -7.14 6.62 -17.47
N GLY A 58 -7.41 5.32 -17.42
CA GLY A 58 -7.40 4.47 -18.61
C GLY A 58 -8.40 4.93 -19.68
N LEU A 59 -9.61 5.31 -19.29
CA LEU A 59 -10.63 5.84 -20.21
C LEU A 59 -10.21 7.19 -20.83
N LEU A 60 -9.55 8.04 -20.05
CA LEU A 60 -9.06 9.35 -20.49
C LEU A 60 -7.84 9.29 -21.40
N TYR A 61 -7.17 8.14 -21.53
CA TYR A 61 -6.04 7.98 -22.44
C TYR A 61 -6.44 8.19 -23.91
N LEU A 62 -7.59 7.66 -24.32
CA LEU A 62 -8.07 7.78 -25.69
C LEU A 62 -8.31 9.25 -26.11
N PRO A 63 -9.09 10.07 -25.37
CA PRO A 63 -9.25 11.48 -25.71
C PRO A 63 -7.96 12.28 -25.59
N ALA A 64 -7.08 11.98 -24.61
CA ALA A 64 -5.77 12.64 -24.50
C ALA A 64 -4.91 12.45 -25.77
N ARG A 65 -4.95 11.25 -26.36
CA ARG A 65 -4.24 10.95 -27.62
C ARG A 65 -4.92 11.52 -28.85
N LEU A 66 -6.25 11.62 -28.86
CA LEU A 66 -6.99 12.20 -29.99
C LEU A 66 -6.85 13.72 -30.08
N LEU A 67 -6.67 14.39 -28.95
CA LEU A 67 -6.55 15.86 -28.87
C LEU A 67 -5.09 16.35 -28.87
N ASP A 68 -4.13 15.42 -29.00
CA ASP A 68 -2.67 15.67 -28.95
C ASP A 68 -2.24 16.52 -27.73
N CYS A 69 -2.98 16.37 -26.63
CA CYS A 69 -2.72 17.01 -25.36
C CYS A 69 -2.68 15.94 -24.28
N ASP A 70 -1.53 15.30 -24.10
CA ASP A 70 -1.36 14.15 -23.20
C ASP A 70 -0.56 14.46 -21.92
N GLU A 71 0.10 15.62 -21.83
CA GLU A 71 0.89 15.98 -20.64
C GLU A 71 0.06 16.03 -19.35
N TRP A 72 -1.19 16.52 -19.40
CA TRP A 72 -2.08 16.50 -18.24
C TRP A 72 -2.44 15.06 -17.82
N TRP A 73 -2.58 14.16 -18.80
CA TRP A 73 -2.85 12.75 -18.57
C TRP A 73 -1.64 12.03 -17.95
N TRP A 74 -0.43 12.36 -18.40
CA TRP A 74 0.81 11.88 -17.81
C TRP A 74 1.00 12.38 -16.38
N ASN A 75 0.68 13.65 -16.11
CA ASN A 75 0.66 14.22 -14.76
C ASN A 75 -0.31 13.49 -13.83
N LEU A 76 -1.55 13.28 -14.30
CA LEU A 76 -2.58 12.55 -13.55
C LEU A 76 -2.15 11.10 -13.28
N SER A 77 -1.57 10.42 -14.26
CA SER A 77 -1.09 9.03 -14.14
C SER A 77 0.04 8.92 -13.10
N ARG A 78 1.00 9.86 -13.11
CA ARG A 78 2.07 9.90 -12.11
C ARG A 78 1.54 10.10 -10.70
N ALA A 79 0.60 11.04 -10.52
CA ALA A 79 -0.02 11.30 -9.23
C ALA A 79 -0.80 10.07 -8.69
N ALA A 80 -1.50 9.35 -9.59
CA ALA A 80 -2.18 8.10 -9.24
C ALA A 80 -1.19 7.00 -8.81
N ILE A 81 -0.06 6.86 -9.50
CA ILE A 81 1.00 5.90 -9.14
C ILE A 81 1.61 6.25 -7.78
N GLN A 82 1.94 7.52 -7.53
CA GLN A 82 2.51 7.98 -6.26
C GLN A 82 1.56 7.70 -5.08
N SER A 83 0.29 8.04 -5.22
CA SER A 83 -0.74 7.80 -4.18
C SER A 83 -1.11 6.32 -3.98
N SER A 84 -0.74 5.44 -4.92
CA SER A 84 -0.97 3.99 -4.83
C SER A 84 0.06 3.28 -3.94
N GLY A 85 1.11 3.98 -3.53
CA GLY A 85 2.07 3.55 -2.53
C GLY A 85 3.34 2.87 -3.09
N PRO A 86 4.25 2.44 -2.21
CA PRO A 86 5.64 2.08 -2.57
C PRO A 86 5.75 0.96 -3.60
N ALA A 87 4.85 -0.02 -3.61
CA ALA A 87 4.87 -1.10 -4.60
C ALA A 87 4.65 -0.59 -6.03
N PHE A 88 3.70 0.34 -6.21
CA PHE A 88 3.39 0.94 -7.51
C PHE A 88 4.52 1.86 -7.98
N ILE A 89 5.08 2.65 -7.05
CA ILE A 89 6.24 3.51 -7.35
C ILE A 89 7.43 2.66 -7.82
N LYS A 90 7.76 1.59 -7.09
CA LYS A 90 8.85 0.66 -7.49
C LYS A 90 8.59 0.00 -8.84
N PHE A 91 7.35 -0.41 -9.09
CA PHE A 91 6.97 -0.98 -10.38
C PHE A 91 7.18 0.04 -11.52
N ALA A 92 6.73 1.28 -11.33
CA ALA A 92 6.89 2.34 -12.33
C ALA A 92 8.37 2.71 -12.55
N GLN A 93 9.16 2.74 -11.47
CA GLN A 93 10.61 2.93 -11.51
C GLN A 93 11.28 1.80 -12.31
N TRP A 94 10.95 0.55 -12.05
CA TRP A 94 11.44 -0.59 -12.83
C TRP A 94 11.02 -0.48 -14.32
N ALA A 95 9.74 -0.21 -14.60
CA ALA A 95 9.22 -0.08 -15.95
C ALA A 95 9.93 1.04 -16.74
N SER A 96 10.25 2.16 -16.08
CA SER A 96 10.97 3.27 -16.71
C SER A 96 12.38 2.94 -17.21
N THR A 97 13.00 1.89 -16.66
CA THR A 97 14.35 1.43 -17.05
C THR A 97 14.33 0.37 -18.15
N ARG A 98 13.14 -0.10 -18.56
CA ARG A 98 12.95 -1.21 -19.51
C ARG A 98 12.37 -0.73 -20.84
N THR A 99 13.13 0.09 -21.57
CA THR A 99 12.77 0.58 -22.91
C THR A 99 12.72 -0.53 -23.97
N ASP A 100 13.20 -1.73 -23.63
CA ASP A 100 13.08 -2.94 -24.44
C ASP A 100 11.68 -3.59 -24.33
N ILE A 101 10.96 -3.35 -23.23
CA ILE A 101 9.60 -3.87 -22.99
C ILE A 101 8.55 -2.78 -23.23
N PHE A 102 8.86 -1.55 -22.81
CA PHE A 102 7.90 -0.45 -22.75
C PHE A 102 8.23 0.65 -23.77
N PRO A 103 7.21 1.38 -24.28
CA PRO A 103 7.43 2.50 -25.19
C PRO A 103 8.32 3.58 -24.55
N HIS A 104 9.21 4.18 -25.35
CA HIS A 104 10.13 5.21 -24.86
C HIS A 104 9.43 6.38 -24.16
N ILE A 105 8.29 6.84 -24.68
CA ILE A 105 7.47 7.90 -24.07
C ILE A 105 7.02 7.50 -22.65
N LEU A 106 6.51 6.28 -22.48
CA LEU A 106 6.10 5.78 -21.16
C LEU A 106 7.29 5.76 -20.19
N CYS A 107 8.44 5.24 -20.64
CA CYS A 107 9.65 5.22 -19.82
C CYS A 107 10.11 6.62 -19.41
N ALA A 108 10.08 7.58 -20.34
CA ALA A 108 10.46 8.96 -20.08
C ALA A 108 9.55 9.61 -19.02
N HIS A 109 8.22 9.49 -19.12
CA HIS A 109 7.32 10.05 -18.11
C HIS A 109 7.46 9.38 -16.75
N LEU A 110 7.59 8.05 -16.70
CA LEU A 110 7.75 7.32 -15.44
C LEU A 110 9.12 7.58 -14.78
N SER A 111 10.16 7.94 -15.55
CA SER A 111 11.48 8.25 -15.00
C SER A 111 11.45 9.39 -13.97
N ALA A 112 10.51 10.32 -14.11
CA ALA A 112 10.30 11.43 -13.15
C ALA A 112 9.99 10.95 -11.72
N LEU A 113 9.53 9.71 -11.55
CA LEU A 113 9.24 9.09 -10.25
C LEU A 113 10.49 8.61 -9.51
N HIS A 114 11.67 8.59 -10.13
CA HIS A 114 12.93 8.30 -9.44
C HIS A 114 13.38 9.45 -8.53
N SER A 115 13.04 10.69 -8.89
CA SER A 115 13.54 11.91 -8.26
C SER A 115 12.50 12.67 -7.43
N ARG A 116 11.22 12.24 -7.44
CA ARG A 116 10.10 12.98 -6.83
C ARG A 116 9.14 12.06 -6.07
N ALA A 117 9.64 11.22 -5.16
CA ALA A 117 8.73 10.58 -4.21
C ALA A 117 8.22 11.63 -3.20
N GLU A 118 6.96 11.52 -2.79
CA GLU A 118 6.36 12.44 -1.81
C GLU A 118 7.11 12.36 -0.47
N THR A 119 7.61 13.49 0.01
CA THR A 119 8.32 13.59 1.29
C THR A 119 7.32 13.79 2.43
N HIS A 120 7.58 13.20 3.58
CA HIS A 120 6.83 13.44 4.80
C HIS A 120 7.50 14.52 5.66
N PRO A 121 6.74 15.20 6.55
CA PRO A 121 7.31 16.18 7.49
C PRO A 121 8.45 15.59 8.32
N ALA A 122 9.51 16.38 8.54
CA ALA A 122 10.71 15.95 9.27
C ALA A 122 10.41 15.41 10.68
N GLU A 123 9.36 15.93 11.32
CA GLU A 123 8.85 15.47 12.62
C GLU A 123 8.59 13.96 12.64
N ARG A 124 8.00 13.42 11.57
CA ARG A 124 7.69 11.99 11.48
C ARG A 124 8.97 11.15 11.29
N SER A 125 9.99 11.68 10.62
CA SER A 125 11.31 11.03 10.56
C SER A 125 11.99 11.05 11.94
N LEU A 126 11.92 12.18 12.66
CA LEU A 126 12.48 12.31 14.01
C LEU A 126 11.82 11.36 15.00
N ASP A 127 10.50 11.20 14.94
CA ASP A 127 9.78 10.24 15.78
C ASP A 127 10.19 8.79 15.49
N GLN A 128 10.43 8.44 14.23
CA GLN A 128 10.97 7.13 13.87
C GLN A 128 12.38 6.91 14.40
N VAL A 129 13.25 7.93 14.34
CA VAL A 129 14.60 7.88 14.90
C VAL A 129 14.56 7.70 16.42
N ARG A 130 13.72 8.48 17.13
CA ARG A 130 13.52 8.34 18.58
C ARG A 130 13.00 6.97 18.96
N ALA A 131 12.04 6.44 18.20
CA ALA A 131 11.48 5.12 18.43
C ALA A 131 12.52 3.99 18.23
N ALA A 132 13.45 4.16 17.27
CA ALA A 132 14.46 3.17 16.96
C ALA A 132 15.68 3.21 17.88
N PHE A 133 16.10 4.39 18.33
CA PHE A 133 17.37 4.58 19.04
C PHE A 133 17.26 5.24 20.43
N GLY A 134 16.06 5.67 20.84
CA GLY A 134 15.81 6.32 22.13
C GLY A 134 15.78 7.86 22.07
N PRO A 135 15.13 8.52 23.04
CA PRO A 135 14.95 9.99 23.05
C PRO A 135 16.27 10.76 23.25
N ASP A 136 17.20 10.19 24.01
CA ASP A 136 18.47 10.82 24.41
C ASP A 136 19.34 11.28 23.24
N LEU A 137 19.26 10.60 22.09
CA LEU A 137 20.04 10.97 20.91
C LEU A 137 19.62 12.29 20.28
N THR A 138 18.31 12.60 20.33
CA THR A 138 17.78 13.87 19.80
C THR A 138 17.75 14.98 20.85
N GLU A 139 17.52 14.63 22.12
CA GLU A 139 17.39 15.62 23.20
C GLU A 139 18.75 15.98 23.85
N GLY A 140 19.71 15.05 23.85
CA GLY A 140 21.06 15.22 24.41
C GLY A 140 22.05 15.94 23.48
N GLY A 141 21.61 16.42 22.31
CA GLY A 141 22.44 17.16 21.36
C GLY A 141 23.53 16.35 20.65
N GLN A 142 23.49 15.02 20.75
CA GLN A 142 24.48 14.13 20.14
C GLN A 142 24.26 13.93 18.63
N LEU A 143 23.03 14.18 18.15
CA LEU A 143 22.66 14.07 16.75
C LEU A 143 21.88 15.31 16.30
N THR A 144 22.39 16.01 15.29
CA THR A 144 21.67 17.11 14.61
C THR A 144 21.24 16.65 13.23
N ILE A 145 19.93 16.70 12.95
CA ILE A 145 19.34 16.29 11.67
C ILE A 145 18.86 17.55 10.96
N ASP A 146 19.29 17.73 9.72
CA ASP A 146 18.74 18.77 8.83
C ASP A 146 17.28 18.41 8.49
N PRO A 147 16.29 19.30 8.75
CA PRO A 147 14.90 19.04 8.44
C PRO A 147 14.61 18.96 6.92
N VAL A 148 15.52 19.42 6.06
CA VAL A 148 15.35 19.38 4.61
C VAL A 148 15.93 18.06 4.06
N PRO A 149 15.10 17.16 3.50
CA PRO A 149 15.60 15.91 2.92
C PRO A 149 16.42 16.20 1.66
N VAL A 150 17.60 15.57 1.58
CA VAL A 150 18.53 15.72 0.44
C VAL A 150 18.04 14.99 -0.81
N GLY A 151 17.16 14.00 -0.63
CA GLY A 151 16.53 13.23 -1.70
C GLY A 151 15.20 12.65 -1.24
N SER A 152 14.48 11.96 -2.14
CA SER A 152 13.26 11.25 -1.75
C SER A 152 13.09 10.02 -2.62
N GLY A 153 12.92 8.88 -1.98
CA GLY A 153 12.68 7.57 -2.57
C GLY A 153 11.37 6.95 -2.09
N CYS A 154 10.99 5.83 -2.68
CA CYS A 154 9.70 5.20 -2.38
C CYS A 154 9.57 4.64 -0.95
N ILE A 155 10.68 4.44 -0.23
CA ILE A 155 10.72 3.88 1.14
C ILE A 155 11.61 4.74 2.08
N ALA A 156 12.18 5.83 1.59
CA ALA A 156 13.09 6.68 2.37
C ALA A 156 13.07 8.12 1.83
N GLN A 157 13.52 9.08 2.62
CA GLN A 157 13.84 10.44 2.19
C GLN A 157 15.22 10.83 2.76
#